data_AF-A0A8S9W553-F1
#
_entry.id   AF-A0A8S9W553-F1
#
_cell.length_a   1.000
_cell.length_b   1.000
_cell.length_c   1.000
_cell.angle_alpha   90.00
_cell.angle_beta   90.00
_cell.angle_gamma   90.00
#
_symmetry.space_group_name_H-M   'P 1'
#
loop_
_entity.id
_entity.type
_entity.pdbx_description
1 polymer ?
#
loop_
_entity_poly.entity_id
_entity_poly.type
_entity_poly.pdbx_seq_one_letter_code
_entity_poly.pdbx_strand_id
1 'polypeptide(L)'
;MPKIYVAGPLFSEAEKQYNGYLSKYLEDMGFETFLPQRDGHKLSELLANGESESFAMGKIFKRDISEIQKSDIVVFVMDGRVPDDGACVEIGYAYAMGKECIGLKTDPRTLMSRLFNFFWLSPK
;
A
#
# COMPACT_ATOMS: atom_id res chain seq x y z
N MET A 1 -4.30 4.79 18.32
CA MET A 1 -3.96 5.82 17.32
C MET A 1 -4.24 5.19 15.97
N PRO A 2 -4.89 5.86 15.00
CA PRO A 2 -5.28 5.20 13.76
C PRO A 2 -4.05 4.71 13.00
N LYS A 3 -4.11 3.47 12.53
CA LYS A 3 -3.03 2.84 11.77
C LYS A 3 -3.34 2.87 10.28
N ILE A 4 -2.38 3.31 9.48
CA ILE A 4 -2.49 3.45 8.03
C ILE A 4 -1.59 2.43 7.33
N TYR A 5 -2.17 1.63 6.44
CA TYR A 5 -1.40 0.81 5.50
C TYR A 5 -1.12 1.62 4.23
N VAL A 6 0.15 1.75 3.83
CA VAL A 6 0.54 2.46 2.60
C VAL A 6 0.77 1.44 1.48
N ALA A 7 -0.23 1.31 0.60
CA ALA A 7 -0.23 0.47 -0.58
C ALA A 7 0.27 1.24 -1.81
N GLY A 8 1.06 0.60 -2.66
CA GLY A 8 1.58 1.21 -3.88
C GLY A 8 2.73 0.41 -4.48
N PRO A 9 3.15 0.74 -5.72
CA PRO A 9 4.30 0.10 -6.32
C PRO A 9 5.56 0.39 -5.50
N LEU A 10 6.48 -0.58 -5.43
CA LEU A 10 7.69 -0.50 -4.60
C LEU A 10 8.93 -1.10 -5.30
N PHE A 11 8.95 -1.07 -6.63
CA PHE A 11 9.97 -1.77 -7.42
C PHE A 11 11.14 -0.86 -7.81
N SER A 12 10.84 0.39 -8.16
CA SER A 12 11.83 1.42 -8.49
C SER A 12 12.23 2.25 -7.28
N GLU A 13 13.39 2.89 -7.36
CA GLU A 13 13.87 3.79 -6.32
C GLU A 13 12.94 4.99 -6.13
N ALA A 14 12.42 5.55 -7.22
CA ALA A 14 11.49 6.68 -7.17
C ALA A 14 10.19 6.33 -6.43
N GLU A 15 9.63 5.15 -6.71
CA GLU A 15 8.43 4.63 -6.02
C GLU A 15 8.71 4.46 -4.52
N LYS A 16 9.84 3.82 -4.17
CA LYS A 16 10.22 3.61 -2.77
C LYS A 16 10.41 4.92 -2.02
N GLN A 17 11.10 5.88 -2.62
CA GLN A 17 11.33 7.19 -2.01
C GLN A 17 10.02 7.94 -1.79
N TYR A 18 9.11 7.91 -2.77
CA TYR A 18 7.81 8.56 -2.63
C TYR A 18 6.96 7.92 -1.54
N ASN A 19 6.88 6.59 -1.49
CA ASN A 19 6.16 5.88 -0.44
C ASN A 19 6.75 6.16 0.95
N GLY A 20 8.07 6.25 1.05
CA GLY A 20 8.77 6.62 2.28
C GLY A 20 8.46 8.05 2.73
N TYR A 21 8.47 9.01 1.79
CA TYR A 21 8.05 10.39 2.04
C TYR A 21 6.61 10.46 2.53
N LEU A 22 5.68 9.76 1.86
CA LEU A 22 4.27 9.72 2.23
C LEU A 22 4.05 9.12 3.62
N SER A 23 4.69 7.99 3.92
CA SER A 23 4.67 7.36 5.24
C SER A 23 5.17 8.32 6.32
N LYS A 24 6.32 8.99 6.09
CA LYS A 24 6.87 9.97 7.03
C LYS A 24 5.93 11.17 7.25
N TYR A 25 5.32 11.67 6.17
CA TYR A 25 4.36 12.78 6.25
C TYR A 25 3.15 12.41 7.12
N LEU A 26 2.60 11.20 6.96
CA LEU A 26 1.50 10.71 7.79
C LEU A 26 1.92 10.50 9.26
N GLU A 27 3.13 10.00 9.49
CA GLU A 27 3.70 9.86 10.85
C GLU A 27 3.87 11.21 11.54
N ASP A 28 4.31 12.24 10.82
CA ASP A 28 4.43 13.61 11.34
C ASP A 28 3.09 14.26 11.70
N MET A 29 2.00 13.80 11.09
CA MET A 29 0.64 14.18 11.47
C MET A 29 0.10 13.40 12.69
N GLY A 30 0.87 12.43 13.21
CA GLY A 30 0.52 11.64 14.38
C GLY A 30 -0.18 10.31 14.08
N PHE A 31 -0.12 9.81 12.84
CA PHE A 31 -0.61 8.46 12.51
C PHE A 31 0.47 7.39 12.72
N GLU A 32 0.06 6.14 12.97
CA GLU A 32 0.96 5.00 12.80
C GLU A 32 0.91 4.54 11.35
N THR A 33 2.05 4.21 10.73
CA THR A 33 2.06 3.65 9.37
C THR A 33 2.69 2.27 9.31
N PHE A 34 2.13 1.42 8.45
CA PHE A 34 2.78 0.22 7.95
C PHE A 34 3.13 0.43 6.48
N LEU A 35 4.41 0.28 6.15
CA LEU A 35 4.93 0.45 4.80
C LEU A 35 5.61 -0.87 4.36
N PRO A 36 5.06 -1.63 3.39
CA PRO A 36 5.53 -2.98 3.06
C PRO A 36 7.04 -3.09 2.78
N GLN A 37 7.59 -2.13 2.04
CA GLN A 37 9.03 -2.05 1.72
C GLN A 37 9.95 -1.81 2.94
N ARG A 38 9.41 -1.28 4.05
CA ARG A 38 10.14 -0.96 5.29
C ARG A 38 9.91 -2.02 6.37
N ASP A 39 8.64 -2.41 6.56
CA ASP A 39 8.16 -3.16 7.71
C ASP A 39 7.74 -4.60 7.37
N GLY A 40 7.63 -4.90 6.08
CA GLY A 40 7.26 -6.21 5.55
C GLY A 40 8.45 -7.15 5.35
N HIS A 41 8.16 -8.36 4.88
CA HIS A 41 9.19 -9.31 4.48
C HIS A 41 9.67 -9.01 3.06
N LYS A 42 10.97 -9.17 2.80
CA LYS A 42 11.52 -9.09 1.45
C LYS A 42 11.75 -10.49 0.90
N LEU A 43 11.28 -10.72 -0.33
CA LEU A 43 11.46 -12.00 -1.01
C LEU A 43 12.95 -12.39 -1.08
N SER A 44 13.82 -11.45 -1.40
CA SER A 44 15.27 -11.68 -1.47
C SER A 44 15.87 -12.19 -0.16
N GLU A 45 15.40 -11.69 0.98
CA GLU A 45 15.88 -12.08 2.31
C GLU A 45 15.38 -13.49 2.68
N LEU A 46 14.12 -13.81 2.38
CA LEU A 46 13.55 -15.14 2.64
C LEU A 46 14.21 -16.22 1.78
N LEU A 47 14.46 -15.94 0.50
CA LEU A 47 15.19 -16.84 -0.39
C LEU A 47 16.64 -17.06 0.08
N ALA A 48 17.32 -16.00 0.52
CA ALA A 48 18.68 -16.11 1.06
C ALA A 48 18.75 -16.98 2.33
N ASN A 49 17.65 -17.04 3.10
CA ASN A 49 17.51 -17.90 4.27
C ASN A 49 17.12 -19.35 3.93
N GLY A 50 17.08 -19.71 2.65
CA GLY A 50 16.81 -21.07 2.18
C GLY A 50 15.33 -21.44 2.08
N GLU A 51 14.42 -20.46 2.14
CA GLU A 51 13.00 -20.72 1.93
C GLU A 51 12.70 -20.94 0.44
N SER A 52 11.76 -21.84 0.13
CA SER A 52 11.26 -21.95 -1.25
C SER A 52 10.48 -20.69 -1.63
N GLU A 53 10.52 -20.33 -2.91
CA GLU A 53 9.82 -19.17 -3.45
C GLU A 53 8.33 -19.16 -3.08
N SER A 54 7.65 -20.29 -3.25
CA SER A 54 6.23 -20.43 -2.93
C SER A 54 5.92 -20.20 -1.45
N PHE A 55 6.79 -20.65 -0.55
CA PHE A 55 6.63 -20.48 0.88
C PHE A 55 6.92 -19.02 1.30
N ALA A 56 7.96 -18.42 0.72
CA ALA A 56 8.32 -17.03 0.95
C ALA A 56 7.21 -16.07 0.48
N MET A 57 6.66 -16.27 -0.71
CA MET A 57 5.52 -15.49 -1.22
C MET A 57 4.29 -15.66 -0.31
N GLY A 58 4.01 -16.89 0.13
CA GLY A 58 2.91 -17.15 1.07
C GLY A 58 3.08 -16.44 2.41
N LYS A 59 4.31 -16.29 2.91
CA LYS A 59 4.60 -15.51 4.12
C LYS A 59 4.39 -14.01 3.93
N ILE A 60 4.90 -13.45 2.83
CA ILE A 60 4.71 -12.03 2.48
C ILE A 60 3.21 -11.73 2.40
N PHE A 61 2.47 -12.48 1.59
CA PHE A 61 1.04 -12.31 1.44
C PHE A 61 0.28 -12.37 2.78
N LYS A 62 0.56 -13.37 3.62
CA LYS A 62 -0.08 -13.49 4.95
C LYS A 62 0.25 -12.31 5.86
N ARG A 63 1.48 -11.79 5.77
CA ARG A 63 1.90 -10.63 6.55
C ARG A 63 1.13 -9.39 6.11
N ASP A 64 1.06 -9.13 4.81
CA ASP A 64 0.38 -7.95 4.26
C ASP A 64 -1.12 -7.97 4.60
N ILE A 65 -1.79 -9.11 4.40
CA ILE A 65 -3.19 -9.30 4.82
C ILE A 65 -3.39 -9.04 6.32
N SER A 66 -2.49 -9.56 7.16
CA SER A 66 -2.57 -9.33 8.62
C SER A 66 -2.41 -7.86 8.99
N GLU A 67 -1.54 -7.12 8.30
CA GLU A 67 -1.32 -5.70 8.57
C GLU A 67 -2.45 -4.83 8.03
N ILE A 68 -3.05 -5.19 6.90
CA ILE A 68 -4.29 -4.56 6.40
C ILE A 68 -5.42 -4.76 7.42
N GLN A 69 -5.59 -5.96 7.97
CA GLN A 69 -6.61 -6.22 9.00
C GLN A 69 -6.42 -5.37 10.27
N LYS A 70 -5.17 -5.09 10.66
CA LYS A 70 -4.83 -4.24 11.81
C LYS A 70 -4.94 -2.75 11.51
N SER A 71 -4.89 -2.35 10.24
CA SER A 71 -5.06 -0.96 9.84
C SER A 71 -6.51 -0.49 9.93
N ASP A 72 -6.69 0.81 10.15
CA ASP A 72 -7.99 1.48 10.09
C ASP A 72 -8.23 2.06 8.69
N ILE A 73 -7.13 2.51 8.04
CA ILE A 73 -7.14 3.18 6.74
C ILE A 73 -6.10 2.51 5.83
N VAL A 74 -6.43 2.37 4.54
CA VAL A 74 -5.49 2.02 3.49
C VAL A 74 -5.34 3.20 2.54
N VAL A 75 -4.11 3.69 2.40
CA VAL A 75 -3.77 4.72 1.40
C VAL A 75 -3.13 4.03 0.20
N PHE A 76 -3.70 4.20 -0.98
CA PHE A 76 -3.24 3.58 -2.23
C PHE A 76 -2.61 4.61 -3.17
N VAL A 77 -1.32 4.51 -3.42
CA VAL A 77 -0.62 5.29 -4.44
C VAL A 77 -0.95 4.73 -5.83
N MET A 78 -1.80 5.44 -6.58
CA MET A 78 -2.32 5.04 -7.89
C MET A 78 -1.51 5.58 -9.07
N ASP A 79 -0.34 6.16 -8.79
CA ASP A 79 0.54 6.71 -9.82
C ASP A 79 1.23 5.59 -10.60
N GLY A 80 1.45 5.87 -11.88
CA GLY A 80 1.82 4.86 -12.88
C GLY A 80 0.85 4.87 -14.07
N ARG A 81 1.29 4.25 -15.18
CA ARG A 81 0.45 4.10 -16.38
C ARG A 81 -0.81 3.26 -16.08
N VAL A 82 -0.62 2.22 -15.29
CA VAL A 82 -1.65 1.35 -14.72
C VAL A 82 -1.35 1.26 -13.22
N PRO A 83 -2.36 1.28 -12.34
CA PRO A 83 -2.12 1.06 -10.91
C PRO A 83 -1.46 -0.30 -10.65
N ASP A 84 -0.65 -0.38 -9.61
CA ASP A 84 0.02 -1.61 -9.18
C ASP A 84 -1.00 -2.72 -8.88
N ASP A 85 -0.78 -3.91 -9.42
CA ASP A 85 -1.71 -5.04 -9.33
C ASP A 85 -1.77 -5.62 -7.92
N GLY A 86 -0.63 -5.70 -7.22
CA GLY A 86 -0.56 -6.04 -5.80
C GLY A 86 -1.40 -5.09 -4.95
N ALA A 87 -1.17 -3.79 -5.09
CA ALA A 87 -1.91 -2.76 -4.37
C ALA A 87 -3.41 -2.73 -4.73
N CYS A 88 -3.79 -3.08 -5.96
CA CYS A 88 -5.21 -3.26 -6.34
C CYS A 88 -5.87 -4.39 -5.56
N VAL A 89 -5.17 -5.50 -5.32
CA VAL A 89 -5.67 -6.62 -4.50
C VAL A 89 -5.80 -6.18 -3.03
N GLU A 90 -4.80 -5.48 -2.51
CA GLU A 90 -4.79 -4.97 -1.13
C GLU A 90 -5.97 -4.03 -0.85
N ILE A 91 -6.21 -3.03 -1.71
CA ILE A 91 -7.33 -2.09 -1.52
C ILE A 91 -8.68 -2.79 -1.70
N GLY A 92 -8.80 -3.74 -2.63
CA GLY A 92 -10.03 -4.53 -2.80
C GLY A 92 -10.34 -5.37 -1.56
N TYR A 93 -9.33 -6.00 -0.97
CA TYR A 93 -9.46 -6.74 0.29
C TYR A 93 -9.81 -5.82 1.46
N ALA A 94 -9.14 -4.67 1.58
CA ALA A 94 -9.41 -3.68 2.60
C ALA A 94 -10.85 -3.16 2.56
N TYR A 95 -11.36 -2.84 1.37
CA TYR A 95 -12.75 -2.44 1.16
C TYR A 95 -13.73 -3.54 1.61
N ALA A 96 -13.49 -4.80 1.23
CA ALA A 96 -14.31 -5.93 1.66
C ALA A 96 -14.31 -6.14 3.18
N MET A 97 -13.23 -5.73 3.86
CA MET A 97 -13.06 -5.79 5.31
C MET A 97 -13.65 -4.59 6.06
N GLY A 98 -14.30 -3.66 5.38
CA GLY A 98 -14.88 -2.48 6.02
C GLY A 98 -13.85 -1.39 6.36
N LYS A 99 -12.67 -1.40 5.71
CA LYS A 99 -11.62 -0.40 5.96
C LYS A 99 -11.85 0.87 5.14
N GLU A 100 -11.44 2.00 5.69
CA GLU A 100 -11.44 3.26 4.96
C GLU A 100 -10.32 3.25 3.91
N CYS A 101 -10.64 3.60 2.67
CA CYS A 101 -9.74 3.40 1.53
C CYS A 101 -9.58 4.70 0.74
N ILE A 102 -8.35 5.22 0.70
CA ILE A 102 -7.99 6.50 0.09
C ILE A 102 -6.99 6.28 -1.04
N GLY A 103 -7.42 6.45 -2.28
CA GLY A 103 -6.54 6.50 -3.45
C GLY A 103 -5.90 7.88 -3.60
N LEU A 104 -4.59 7.91 -3.86
CA LEU A 104 -3.79 9.10 -4.14
C LEU A 104 -3.29 9.01 -5.59
N LYS A 105 -3.62 10.01 -6.41
CA LYS A 105 -3.13 10.13 -7.77
C LYS A 105 -2.61 11.54 -8.01
N THR A 106 -1.34 11.66 -8.37
CA THR A 106 -0.66 12.95 -8.56
C THR A 106 -0.47 13.30 -10.03
N ASP A 107 -0.61 12.33 -10.95
CA ASP A 107 -0.52 12.58 -12.38
C ASP A 107 -1.55 13.62 -12.87
N PRO A 108 -1.11 14.83 -13.27
CA PRO A 108 -2.02 15.90 -13.65
C PRO A 108 -2.74 15.61 -14.97
N ARG A 109 -2.27 14.66 -15.77
CA ARG A 109 -2.93 14.28 -17.03
C ARG A 109 -4.30 13.66 -16.79
N THR A 110 -4.54 13.10 -15.60
CA THR A 110 -5.85 12.53 -15.24
C THR A 110 -6.84 13.56 -14.71
N LEU A 111 -6.43 14.81 -14.45
CA LEU A 111 -7.36 15.88 -14.06
C LEU A 111 -8.40 16.22 -15.14
N MET A 112 -8.10 15.95 -16.41
CA MET A 112 -9.00 16.30 -17.51
C MET A 112 -10.34 15.55 -17.48
N SER A 113 -10.47 14.49 -16.68
CA SER A 113 -11.68 13.66 -16.59
C SER A 113 -12.45 13.82 -15.27
N ARG A 114 -12.53 15.01 -14.63
CA ARG A 114 -13.43 15.31 -13.47
C ARG A 114 -13.39 14.34 -12.26
N LEU A 115 -12.50 13.36 -12.24
CA LEU A 115 -12.30 12.39 -11.17
C LEU A 115 -11.10 12.87 -10.38
N PHE A 116 -11.37 13.27 -9.14
CA PHE A 116 -10.45 13.94 -8.23
C PHE A 116 -9.12 13.18 -8.06
N ASN A 117 -8.07 13.93 -7.73
CA ASN A 117 -6.75 13.42 -7.30
C ASN A 117 -6.81 12.49 -6.06
N PHE A 118 -7.99 12.40 -5.44
CA PHE A 118 -8.31 11.51 -4.35
C PHE A 118 -9.52 10.66 -4.73
N PHE A 119 -9.37 9.33 -4.62
CA PHE A 119 -10.49 8.40 -4.74
C PHE A 119 -10.83 7.90 -3.33
N TRP A 120 -12.06 8.12 -2.88
CA TRP A 120 -12.50 7.71 -1.56
C TRP A 120 -13.48 6.53 -1.70
N LEU A 121 -13.15 5.41 -1.08
CA LEU A 121 -14.04 4.25 -0.92
C LEU A 121 -14.34 4.04 0.57
N SER A 122 -15.49 4.53 1.03
CA SER A 122 -16.04 4.09 2.32
C SER A 122 -16.91 2.86 2.09
N PRO A 123 -16.71 1.78 2.85
CA PRO A 123 -17.68 0.69 2.93
C PRO A 123 -18.99 1.22 3.53
N LYS A 124 -20.12 0.82 2.94
CA LYS A 124 -21.46 1.13 3.46
C LYS A 124 -21.85 0.23 4.61
#